data_AF-A0A355H7M7-F1
#
_entry.id   AF-A0A355H7M7-F1
#
_cell.length_a   1.000
_cell.length_b   1.000
_cell.length_c   1.000
_cell.angle_alpha   90.00
_cell.angle_beta   90.00
_cell.angle_gamma   90.00
#
_symmetry.space_group_name_H-M   'P 1'
#
loop_
_entity.id
_entity.type
_entity.pdbx_description
1 polymer ?
#
loop_
_entity_poly.entity_id
_entity_poly.type
_entity_poly.pdbx_seq_one_letter_code
_entity_poly.pdbx_strand_id
1 'polypeptide(L)'
;MEIGSIGEETFTAEKSALENIPASPVEQGLESVILEYAINTFPFSGAFENVPGYRQDELPALIQGLISEGVVKVGFYYEEMQENLTILYFLRLNEEKHVVLGLDPNEVCVSISNVKGIFRLNDEQYVNLLKIPLC
;
A
#
# COMPACT_ATOMS: atom_id res chain seq x y z
N MET A 1 -38.90 -16.45 -9.12
CA MET A 1 -37.89 -16.15 -10.14
C MET A 1 -37.36 -14.77 -9.86
N GLU A 2 -36.03 -14.69 -9.77
CA GLU A 2 -35.18 -13.50 -9.61
C GLU A 2 -35.51 -12.42 -10.66
N ILE A 3 -35.18 -11.13 -10.47
CA ILE A 3 -33.87 -10.48 -10.65
C ILE A 3 -34.02 -9.10 -9.93
N GLY A 4 -33.19 -8.63 -9.00
CA GLY A 4 -31.74 -8.54 -9.04
C GLY A 4 -31.33 -7.21 -9.68
N SER A 5 -31.38 -6.09 -8.95
CA SER A 5 -30.78 -4.83 -9.41
C SER A 5 -30.00 -4.19 -8.27
N ILE A 6 -28.71 -4.50 -8.34
CA ILE A 6 -27.55 -3.86 -7.72
C ILE A 6 -27.76 -2.35 -7.53
N GLY A 7 -27.79 -1.92 -6.27
CA GLY A 7 -27.61 -0.53 -5.92
C GLY A 7 -26.14 -0.17 -6.17
N GLU A 8 -25.91 0.82 -7.02
CA GLU A 8 -24.61 1.50 -7.12
C GLU A 8 -24.35 2.24 -5.79
N GLU A 9 -23.67 1.57 -4.86
CA GLU A 9 -23.16 2.21 -3.65
C GLU A 9 -21.91 3.01 -4.02
N THR A 10 -22.16 4.26 -4.38
CA THR A 10 -21.14 5.29 -4.55
C THR A 10 -20.42 5.46 -3.21
N PHE A 11 -19.11 5.21 -3.14
CA PHE A 11 -18.25 5.60 -2.02
C PHE A 11 -18.22 7.14 -1.93
N THR A 12 -19.25 7.74 -1.35
CA THR A 12 -19.18 9.13 -0.89
C THR A 12 -18.39 9.13 0.39
N ALA A 13 -17.08 9.35 0.26
CA ALA A 13 -16.29 9.87 1.36
C ALA A 13 -16.96 11.18 1.79
N GLU A 14 -17.60 11.16 2.96
CA GLU A 14 -18.06 12.37 3.60
C GLU A 14 -16.89 13.34 3.68
N LYS A 15 -17.17 14.56 3.25
CA LYS A 15 -16.32 15.74 3.31
C LYS A 15 -15.92 16.02 4.77
N SER A 16 -14.94 15.30 5.29
CA SER A 16 -14.14 15.82 6.39
C SER A 16 -13.04 16.65 5.76
N ALA A 17 -13.00 17.93 6.14
CA ALA A 17 -11.88 18.79 5.83
C ALA A 17 -10.65 18.19 6.54
N LEU A 18 -9.94 17.29 5.86
CA LEU A 18 -8.63 16.87 6.30
C LEU A 18 -7.69 18.03 5.94
N GLU A 19 -7.56 18.96 6.88
CA GLU A 19 -6.34 19.75 6.96
C GLU A 19 -5.17 18.76 6.82
N ASN A 20 -4.25 19.04 5.90
CA ASN A 20 -2.95 18.38 5.88
C ASN A 20 -2.27 18.74 7.20
N ILE A 21 -2.55 17.99 8.26
CA ILE A 21 -1.85 18.10 9.53
C ILE A 21 -0.42 17.67 9.20
N PRO A 22 0.58 18.56 9.26
CA PRO A 22 1.95 18.17 9.00
C PRO A 22 2.33 17.12 10.04
N ALA A 23 2.74 15.95 9.58
CA ALA A 23 3.19 14.85 10.43
C ALA A 23 4.24 15.36 11.43
N SER A 24 4.12 14.94 12.68
CA SER A 24 5.08 15.25 13.75
C SER A 24 6.51 14.84 13.34
N PRO A 25 7.57 15.53 13.80
CA PRO A 25 8.95 15.10 13.54
C PRO A 25 9.25 13.65 13.92
N VAL A 26 8.52 13.12 14.92
CA VAL A 26 8.62 11.73 15.36
C VAL A 26 7.97 10.78 14.34
N GLU A 27 6.84 11.18 13.75
CA GLU A 27 6.14 10.41 12.71
C GLU A 27 6.96 10.37 11.42
N GLN A 28 7.60 11.48 11.04
CA GLN A 28 8.52 11.53 9.90
C GLN A 28 9.74 10.61 10.09
N GLY A 29 10.25 10.50 11.32
CA GLY A 29 11.32 9.57 11.66
C GLY A 29 10.90 8.12 11.51
N LEU A 30 9.70 7.78 11.99
CA LEU A 30 9.13 6.43 11.89
C LEU A 30 8.86 6.03 10.44
N GLU A 31 8.25 6.91 9.65
CA GLU A 31 7.99 6.67 8.23
C GLU A 31 9.28 6.41 7.45
N SER A 32 10.35 7.14 7.75
CA SER A 32 11.66 6.96 7.10
C SER A 32 12.27 5.60 7.42
N VAL A 33 12.18 5.16 8.68
CA VAL A 33 12.69 3.85 9.11
C VAL A 33 11.88 2.70 8.50
N ILE A 34 10.54 2.83 8.45
CA ILE A 34 9.70 1.81 7.83
C ILE A 34 9.95 1.75 6.32
N LEU A 35 10.15 2.90 5.66
CA LEU A 35 10.50 2.95 4.24
C LEU A 35 11.82 2.22 3.97
N GLU A 36 12.86 2.48 4.76
CA GLU A 36 14.15 1.79 4.65
C GLU A 36 13.98 0.28 4.84
N TYR A 37 13.23 -0.14 5.87
CA TYR A 37 12.93 -1.53 6.10
C TYR A 37 12.17 -2.17 4.94
N ALA A 38 11.15 -1.50 4.39
CA ALA A 38 10.35 -1.98 3.27
C ALA A 38 11.18 -2.14 1.97
N ILE A 39 12.11 -1.22 1.71
CA ILE A 39 13.06 -1.34 0.60
C ILE A 39 13.93 -2.58 0.77
N ASN A 40 14.50 -2.78 1.96
CA ASN A 40 15.42 -3.88 2.25
C ASN A 40 14.73 -5.26 2.30
N THR A 41 13.42 -5.29 2.57
CA THR A 41 12.63 -6.53 2.73
C THR A 41 11.63 -6.74 1.59
N PHE A 42 11.79 -6.03 0.47
CA PHE A 42 10.85 -6.09 -0.64
C PHE A 42 10.71 -7.52 -1.18
N PRO A 43 9.52 -8.15 -1.07
CA PRO A 43 9.36 -9.59 -1.26
C PRO A 43 9.48 -10.03 -2.73
N PHE A 44 9.40 -9.10 -3.69
CA PHE A 44 9.51 -9.38 -5.13
C PHE A 44 10.87 -8.98 -5.72
N SER A 45 11.87 -8.74 -4.87
CA SER A 45 13.25 -8.42 -5.27
C SER A 45 13.81 -9.45 -6.28
N GLY A 46 13.54 -10.74 -6.09
CA GLY A 46 13.96 -11.80 -7.01
C GLY A 46 13.39 -11.69 -8.43
N ALA A 47 12.27 -10.98 -8.63
CA ALA A 47 11.70 -10.78 -9.97
C ALA A 47 12.60 -9.92 -10.86
N PHE A 48 13.44 -9.06 -10.27
CA PHE A 48 14.36 -8.18 -10.99
C PHE A 48 15.65 -8.87 -11.45
N GLU A 49 15.99 -10.04 -10.88
CA GLU A 49 17.22 -10.78 -11.23
C GLU A 49 17.29 -11.19 -12.70
N ASN A 50 16.13 -11.31 -13.36
CA ASN A 50 16.03 -11.70 -14.77
C ASN A 50 16.08 -10.50 -15.74
N VAL A 51 16.18 -9.27 -15.24
CA VAL A 51 16.22 -8.07 -16.08
C VAL A 51 17.63 -7.92 -16.67
N PRO A 52 17.80 -7.89 -18.01
CA PRO A 52 19.12 -7.73 -18.63
C PRO A 52 19.81 -6.43 -18.17
N GLY A 53 21.05 -6.55 -17.71
CA GLY A 53 21.83 -5.40 -17.21
C GLY A 53 21.56 -5.03 -15.75
N TYR A 54 20.71 -5.77 -15.04
CA TYR A 54 20.48 -5.61 -13.61
C TYR A 54 21.75 -5.82 -12.78
N ARG A 55 21.96 -4.96 -11.79
CA ARG A 55 22.97 -5.12 -10.75
C ARG A 55 22.30 -5.11 -9.38
N GLN A 56 22.68 -6.06 -8.53
CA GLN A 56 22.02 -6.25 -7.23
C GLN A 56 22.19 -5.05 -6.29
N ASP A 57 23.31 -4.33 -6.38
CA ASP A 57 23.59 -3.10 -5.64
C ASP A 57 22.70 -1.91 -6.05
N GLU A 58 22.08 -1.97 -7.23
CA GLU A 58 21.15 -0.94 -7.73
C GLU A 58 19.70 -1.21 -7.28
N LEU A 59 19.39 -2.40 -6.75
CA LEU A 59 18.04 -2.80 -6.37
C LEU A 59 17.39 -1.88 -5.32
N PRO A 60 18.05 -1.49 -4.22
CA PRO A 60 17.43 -0.59 -3.25
C PRO A 60 17.04 0.75 -3.86
N ALA A 61 17.91 1.30 -4.72
CA ALA A 61 17.66 2.56 -5.42
C ALA A 61 16.49 2.44 -6.41
N LEU A 62 16.38 1.31 -7.12
CA LEU A 62 15.26 1.02 -8.01
C LEU A 62 13.93 0.95 -7.23
N ILE A 63 13.88 0.20 -6.14
CA ILE A 63 12.68 0.06 -5.30
C ILE A 63 12.29 1.44 -4.73
N GLN A 64 13.27 2.21 -4.24
CA GLN A 64 13.04 3.57 -3.77
C GLN A 64 12.46 4.46 -4.87
N GLY A 65 12.93 4.34 -6.11
CA GLY A 65 12.39 5.03 -7.28
C GLY A 65 10.92 4.68 -7.52
N LEU A 66 10.60 3.38 -7.56
CA LEU A 66 9.22 2.90 -7.72
C LEU A 66 8.27 3.44 -6.64
N ILE A 67 8.75 3.53 -5.40
CA ILE A 67 7.98 4.06 -4.27
C ILE A 67 7.79 5.58 -4.40
N SER A 68 8.86 6.31 -4.75
CA SER A 68 8.86 7.77 -4.88
C SER A 68 7.98 8.26 -6.04
N GLU A 69 7.92 7.49 -7.14
CA GLU A 69 7.06 7.73 -8.29
C GLU A 69 5.60 7.29 -8.06
N GLY A 70 5.34 6.64 -6.92
CA GLY A 70 4.03 6.08 -6.57
C GLY A 70 3.60 4.93 -7.47
N VAL A 71 4.54 4.27 -8.14
CA VAL A 71 4.30 3.01 -8.87
C VAL A 71 4.01 1.90 -7.87
N VAL A 72 4.79 1.86 -6.79
CA VAL A 72 4.53 1.06 -5.60
C VAL A 72 4.20 2.00 -4.46
N LYS A 73 3.21 1.67 -3.64
CA LYS A 73 2.95 2.35 -2.37
C LYS A 73 3.16 1.38 -1.22
N VAL A 74 3.57 1.88 -0.06
CA VAL A 74 3.83 1.09 1.14
C VAL A 74 2.81 1.46 2.21
N GLY A 75 1.90 0.56 2.53
CA GLY A 75 1.01 0.71 3.68
C GLY A 75 1.59 -0.04 4.88
N PHE A 76 1.53 0.55 6.07
CA PHE A 76 1.92 -0.14 7.29
C PHE A 76 0.81 -0.13 8.33
N TYR A 77 0.68 -1.22 9.06
CA TYR A 77 -0.21 -1.37 10.19
C TYR A 77 0.62 -1.71 11.43
N TYR A 78 0.41 -0.98 12.51
CA TYR A 78 1.09 -1.22 13.79
C TYR A 78 0.07 -1.58 14.85
N GLU A 79 0.12 -2.82 15.35
CA GLU A 79 -0.72 -3.31 16.42
C GLU A 79 -0.05 -3.03 17.77
N GLU A 80 -0.52 -2.02 18.49
CA GLU A 80 0.12 -1.52 19.71
C GLU A 80 0.18 -2.57 20.83
N MET A 81 -0.86 -3.41 20.96
CA MET A 81 -0.93 -4.43 22.02
C MET A 81 0.03 -5.60 21.82
N GLN A 82 0.40 -5.89 20.58
CA GLN A 82 1.29 -6.99 20.21
C GLN A 82 2.69 -6.50 19.80
N GLU A 83 2.90 -5.18 19.79
CA GLU A 83 4.10 -4.52 19.25
C GLU A 83 4.49 -5.04 17.85
N ASN A 84 3.47 -5.28 17.02
CA ASN A 84 3.65 -5.94 15.72
C ASN A 84 3.50 -4.97 14.56
N LEU A 85 4.46 -4.97 13.63
CA LEU A 85 4.43 -4.17 12.40
C LEU A 85 4.14 -5.07 11.20
N THR A 86 3.06 -4.77 10.49
CA THR A 86 2.74 -5.40 9.22
C THR A 86 2.92 -4.41 8.07
N ILE A 87 3.60 -4.85 7.01
CA ILE A 87 3.86 -4.04 5.81
C ILE A 87 3.13 -4.67 4.62
N LEU A 88 2.44 -3.82 3.88
CA LEU A 88 1.67 -4.18 2.69
C LEU A 88 2.16 -3.33 1.52
N TYR A 89 2.31 -3.97 0.36
CA TYR A 89 2.79 -3.32 -0.86
C TYR A 89 1.65 -3.21 -1.86
N PHE A 90 1.49 -2.03 -2.46
CA PHE A 90 0.38 -1.74 -3.36
C PHE A 90 0.94 -1.34 -4.72
N LEU A 91 0.72 -2.17 -5.74
CA LEU A 91 1.13 -1.89 -7.12
C LEU A 91 0.05 -1.10 -7.84
N ARG A 92 0.40 0.08 -8.35
CA ARG A 92 -0.50 0.96 -9.07
C ARG A 92 -0.88 0.37 -10.45
N LEU A 93 -2.18 0.17 -10.68
CA LEU A 93 -2.73 -0.20 -11.99
C LEU A 93 -3.13 1.03 -12.81
N ASN A 94 -3.77 2.01 -12.16
CA ASN A 94 -4.07 3.33 -12.70
C ASN A 94 -3.99 4.38 -11.57
N GLU A 95 -4.37 5.64 -11.80
CA GLU A 95 -4.19 6.72 -10.82
C GLU A 95 -4.75 6.39 -9.41
N GLU A 96 -5.84 5.63 -9.34
CA GLU A 96 -6.52 5.31 -8.09
C GLU A 96 -6.54 3.82 -7.75
N LYS A 97 -6.53 2.92 -8.74
CA LYS A 97 -6.65 1.46 -8.53
C LYS A 97 -5.29 0.81 -8.31
N HIS A 98 -5.19 -0.02 -7.27
CA HIS A 98 -3.97 -0.70 -6.86
C HIS A 98 -4.23 -2.18 -6.55
N VAL A 99 -3.25 -3.04 -6.84
CA VAL A 99 -3.21 -4.46 -6.44
C VAL A 99 -2.38 -4.60 -5.17
N VAL A 100 -2.86 -5.36 -4.20
CA VAL A 100 -2.10 -5.64 -2.97
C VAL A 100 -1.19 -6.84 -3.20
N LEU A 101 0.11 -6.61 -3.20
CA LEU A 101 1.09 -7.65 -3.45
C LEU A 101 1.25 -8.57 -2.24
N GLY A 102 1.35 -9.88 -2.49
CA GLY A 102 1.46 -10.89 -1.44
C GLY A 102 0.11 -11.39 -0.90
N LEU A 103 -0.99 -10.76 -1.31
CA LEU A 103 -2.35 -11.27 -1.25
C LEU A 103 -2.78 -11.71 -2.67
N ASP A 104 -3.88 -12.46 -2.80
CA ASP A 104 -4.34 -12.88 -4.14
C ASP A 104 -4.63 -11.65 -5.01
N PRO A 105 -3.83 -11.40 -6.08
CA PRO A 105 -3.96 -10.19 -6.86
C PRO A 105 -5.26 -10.12 -7.68
N ASN A 106 -5.92 -11.27 -7.91
CA ASN A 106 -7.19 -11.33 -8.62
C ASN A 106 -8.37 -11.01 -7.69
N GLU A 107 -8.21 -11.25 -6.39
CA GLU A 107 -9.27 -11.06 -5.40
C GLU A 107 -9.10 -9.75 -4.62
N VAL A 108 -7.92 -9.12 -4.66
CA VAL A 108 -7.57 -7.97 -3.81
C VAL A 108 -7.11 -6.76 -4.62
N CYS A 109 -8.08 -5.96 -5.06
CA CYS A 109 -7.89 -4.63 -5.65
C CYS A 109 -8.49 -3.54 -4.76
N VAL A 110 -7.76 -2.45 -4.55
CA VAL A 110 -8.22 -1.31 -3.72
C VAL A 110 -8.05 0.02 -4.43
N SER A 111 -8.87 0.99 -4.06
CA SER A 111 -8.72 2.38 -4.49
C SER A 111 -7.94 3.17 -3.44
N ILE A 112 -6.84 3.80 -3.84
CA ILE A 112 -5.98 4.63 -3.00
C ILE A 112 -5.81 5.98 -3.69
N SER A 113 -6.58 6.96 -3.23
CA SER A 113 -6.50 8.35 -3.69
C SER A 113 -5.44 9.14 -2.91
N ASN A 114 -4.68 9.99 -3.60
CA ASN A 114 -3.89 11.08 -3.01
C ASN A 114 -2.85 10.72 -1.92
N VAL A 115 -2.30 9.51 -1.97
CA VAL A 115 -1.18 9.10 -1.11
C VAL A 115 0.00 8.66 -1.98
N LYS A 116 1.19 9.20 -1.68
CA LYS A 116 2.46 8.82 -2.31
C LYS A 116 3.39 8.22 -1.27
N GLY A 117 4.22 7.26 -1.68
CA GLY A 117 5.21 6.67 -0.79
C GLY A 117 4.58 5.77 0.28
N ILE A 118 4.77 6.16 1.54
CA ILE A 118 4.39 5.38 2.73
C ILE A 118 3.17 5.99 3.43
N PHE A 119 2.31 5.15 4.00
CA PHE A 119 1.16 5.59 4.78
C PHE A 119 0.73 4.58 5.84
N ARG A 120 0.14 5.07 6.93
CA ARG A 120 -0.40 4.25 8.01
C ARG A 120 -1.82 3.78 7.67
N LEU A 121 -2.08 2.51 7.93
CA LEU A 121 -3.42 1.92 7.94
C LEU A 121 -4.00 2.00 9.35
N ASN A 122 -5.28 2.33 9.46
CA ASN A 122 -6.03 2.17 10.70
C ASN A 122 -6.58 0.73 10.82
N ASP A 123 -7.13 0.39 11.99
CA ASP A 123 -7.64 -0.95 12.29
C ASP A 123 -8.70 -1.41 11.28
N GLU A 124 -9.64 -0.52 10.92
CA GLU A 124 -10.70 -0.84 9.97
C GLU A 124 -10.14 -1.11 8.57
N GLN A 125 -9.23 -0.27 8.08
CA GLN A 125 -8.56 -0.43 6.79
C GLN A 125 -7.75 -1.73 6.74
N TYR A 126 -6.97 -2.01 7.78
CA TYR A 126 -6.17 -3.22 7.87
C TYR A 126 -7.05 -4.47 7.92
N VAL A 127 -8.06 -4.49 8.78
CA VAL A 127 -8.98 -5.61 8.91
C VAL A 127 -9.77 -5.83 7.61
N ASN A 128 -10.20 -4.76 6.94
CA ASN A 128 -10.88 -4.85 5.65
C ASN A 128 -9.95 -5.41 4.57
N LEU A 129 -8.65 -5.07 4.58
CA LEU A 129 -7.65 -5.66 3.69
C LEU A 129 -7.43 -7.16 3.94
N LEU A 130 -7.51 -7.61 5.19
CA LEU A 130 -7.36 -9.02 5.56
C LEU A 130 -8.62 -9.87 5.34
N LYS A 131 -9.81 -9.25 5.42
CA LYS A 131 -11.11 -9.93 5.39
C LYS A 131 -11.67 -10.18 3.99
N ILE A 132 -10.97 -9.81 2.92
CA ILE A 132 -11.52 -9.72 1.57
C ILE A 132 -11.98 -11.10 1.04
N PRO A 133 -13.28 -11.23 0.62
CA PRO A 133 -13.71 -12.20 -0.37
C PRO A 133 -14.11 -11.49 -1.68
N LEU A 134 -13.35 -11.79 -2.73
CA LEU A 134 -13.64 -11.81 -4.17
C LEU A 134 -14.55 -10.73 -4.80
N CYS A 135 -13.99 -9.99 -5.76
CA CYS A 135 -14.76 -9.55 -6.93
C CYS A 135 -15.23 -10.76 -7.77
#